data_AF-A0A4R3NQJ9-F1
#
_entry.id   AF-A0A4R3NQJ9-F1
#
_cell.length_a   1.000
_cell.length_b   1.000
_cell.length_c   1.000
_cell.angle_alpha   90.00
_cell.angle_beta   90.00
_cell.angle_gamma   90.00
#
_symmetry.space_group_name_H-M   'P 1'
#
loop_
_entity.id
_entity.type
_entity.pdbx_description
1 polymer ?
#
loop_
_entity_poly.entity_id
_entity_poly.type
_entity_poly.pdbx_seq_one_letter_code
_entity_poly.pdbx_strand_id
1 'polypeptide(L)'
;MPASDVRRWQKKAILVKIEDTYATDAAPTAAEGILAANVEMTPMEGQELSRDLMLPYMGNQGVILTGLYARLVFDVEIAGSGTAGTAPKYDALLRACGFAQTITADTSVEYDIVEDGVESASIYFKLDGVQHVMLGVHASVALTLDVTSVPRYRFTCVGLLGTISDDAAMPAVTKAGWMKPVAVTKDNSVMTLHGWTATGDSLSIDLGNELTPRFPFGDEYILISDRSVSGTAVVEARPLSVINWFDIAKSGALGPLSFVHGTTEGNIVEVTAPAVEIGRPTYGQTSNVTTYSLPLAFTPDAGLDDFKITVR
;
A
#
# COMPACT_ATOMS: atom_id res chain seq x y z
N MET A 1 40.60 3.01 -2.87
CA MET A 1 39.54 2.28 -3.58
C MET A 1 39.49 2.79 -5.01
N PRO A 2 39.56 1.92 -6.03
CA PRO A 2 39.34 2.34 -7.41
C PRO A 2 37.92 2.89 -7.58
N ALA A 3 37.73 3.83 -8.52
CA ALA A 3 36.43 4.45 -8.82
C ALA A 3 35.36 3.44 -9.30
N SER A 4 35.73 2.19 -9.56
CA SER A 4 34.84 1.08 -9.93
C SER A 4 33.95 0.57 -8.78
N ASP A 5 34.32 0.85 -7.53
CA ASP A 5 33.65 0.26 -6.35
C ASP A 5 32.55 1.19 -5.78
N VAL A 6 32.33 2.34 -6.43
CA VAL A 6 31.31 3.31 -6.02
C VAL A 6 29.93 2.84 -6.49
N ARG A 7 29.03 2.67 -5.53
CA ARG A 7 27.64 2.26 -5.75
C ARG A 7 26.80 3.40 -6.32
N ARG A 8 25.97 3.09 -7.32
CA ARG A 8 25.12 4.04 -8.04
C ARG A 8 23.73 4.07 -7.45
N TRP A 9 23.32 5.24 -6.95
CA TRP A 9 22.03 5.43 -6.30
C TRP A 9 20.81 5.02 -7.14
N GLN A 10 20.85 5.26 -8.46
CA GLN A 10 19.71 4.99 -9.34
C GLN A 10 19.54 3.50 -9.71
N LYS A 11 20.46 2.62 -9.30
CA LYS A 11 20.35 1.18 -9.53
C LYS A 11 19.72 0.51 -8.31
N LYS A 12 18.40 0.36 -8.36
CA LYS A 12 17.60 -0.27 -7.30
C LYS A 12 16.73 -1.38 -7.89
N ALA A 13 16.45 -2.41 -7.11
CA ALA A 13 15.45 -3.42 -7.42
C ALA A 13 14.72 -3.88 -6.15
N ILE A 14 13.44 -4.19 -6.28
CA ILE A 14 12.58 -4.72 -5.22
C ILE A 14 12.04 -6.06 -5.73
N LEU A 15 12.20 -7.12 -4.93
CA LEU A 15 11.62 -8.44 -5.17
C LEU A 15 10.75 -8.81 -3.96
N VAL A 16 9.55 -9.34 -4.18
CA VAL A 16 8.59 -9.62 -3.11
C VAL A 16 7.94 -10.98 -3.30
N LYS A 17 7.97 -11.83 -2.28
CA LYS A 17 7.32 -13.15 -2.31
C LYS A 17 6.66 -13.44 -0.97
N ILE A 18 5.48 -14.06 -0.99
CA ILE A 18 4.79 -14.52 0.22
C ILE A 18 5.60 -15.64 0.90
N GLU A 19 5.62 -15.60 2.23
CA GLU A 19 6.27 -16.61 3.08
C GLU A 19 5.33 -17.79 3.32
N ASP A 20 5.84 -19.02 3.16
CA ASP A 20 5.12 -20.23 3.56
C ASP A 20 5.04 -20.37 5.09
N THR A 21 5.99 -19.77 5.80
CA THR A 21 6.08 -19.76 7.26
C THR A 21 6.64 -18.40 7.69
N TYR A 22 5.99 -17.80 8.69
CA TYR A 22 6.35 -16.47 9.18
C TYR A 22 7.84 -16.35 9.51
N ALA A 23 8.44 -15.22 9.09
CA ALA A 23 9.84 -14.87 9.28
C ALA A 23 10.85 -15.89 8.70
N THR A 24 10.43 -16.70 7.74
CA THR A 24 11.28 -17.64 7.01
C THR A 24 11.44 -17.17 5.57
N ASP A 25 12.69 -17.03 5.13
CA ASP A 25 13.01 -16.48 3.81
C ASP A 25 12.39 -17.30 2.67
N ALA A 26 11.46 -16.66 1.94
CA ALA A 26 10.79 -17.24 0.79
C ALA A 26 11.68 -17.31 -0.47
N ALA A 27 12.85 -16.67 -0.45
CA ALA A 27 13.79 -16.53 -1.56
C ALA A 27 13.14 -16.01 -2.86
N PRO A 28 12.69 -14.73 -2.90
CA PRO A 28 12.18 -14.10 -4.12
C PRO A 28 13.18 -14.20 -5.29
N THR A 29 12.68 -14.54 -6.48
CA THR A 29 13.49 -14.59 -7.72
C THR A 29 13.26 -13.34 -8.57
N ALA A 30 13.87 -13.27 -9.75
CA ALA A 30 13.68 -12.15 -10.67
C ALA A 30 12.25 -12.07 -11.26
N ALA A 31 11.46 -13.15 -11.21
CA ALA A 31 10.08 -13.16 -11.70
C ALA A 31 9.11 -12.37 -10.79
N GLU A 32 9.49 -12.21 -9.53
CA GLU A 32 8.80 -11.49 -8.46
C GLU A 32 9.25 -10.02 -8.34
N GLY A 33 9.84 -9.47 -9.41
CA GLY A 33 10.27 -8.08 -9.44
C GLY A 33 9.11 -7.08 -9.50
N ILE A 34 9.20 -6.04 -8.66
CA ILE A 34 8.22 -4.96 -8.58
C ILE A 34 8.71 -3.72 -9.33
N LEU A 35 7.84 -3.18 -10.21
CA LEU A 35 8.06 -1.88 -10.83
C LEU A 35 7.57 -0.79 -9.87
N ALA A 36 8.53 -0.12 -9.23
CA ALA A 36 8.27 0.86 -8.20
C ALA A 36 8.80 2.26 -8.56
N ALA A 37 8.11 3.29 -8.09
CA ALA A 37 8.53 4.68 -8.08
C ALA A 37 8.71 5.18 -6.65
N ASN A 38 9.40 6.31 -6.47
CA ASN A 38 9.53 7.00 -5.17
C ASN A 38 10.00 6.09 -4.02
N VAL A 39 11.03 5.28 -4.28
CA VAL A 39 11.55 4.27 -3.35
C VAL A 39 12.44 4.89 -2.27
N GLU A 40 12.03 4.70 -1.03
CA GLU A 40 12.73 5.07 0.19
C GLU A 40 12.92 3.84 1.09
N MET A 41 14.17 3.56 1.46
CA MET A 41 14.53 2.43 2.32
C MET A 41 15.23 2.96 3.56
N THR A 42 14.70 2.61 4.73
CA THR A 42 15.41 2.71 6.00
C THR A 42 15.96 1.32 6.36
N PRO A 43 17.27 1.08 6.17
CA PRO A 43 17.84 -0.26 6.25
C PRO A 43 17.86 -0.86 7.65
N MET A 44 17.88 -0.02 8.69
CA MET A 44 17.96 -0.46 10.08
C MET A 44 17.36 0.63 10.98
N GLU A 45 16.22 0.34 11.59
CA GLU A 45 15.61 1.08 12.69
C GLU A 45 15.61 0.22 13.95
N GLY A 46 15.60 0.85 15.11
CA GLY A 46 15.53 0.16 16.39
C GLY A 46 15.74 1.12 17.55
N GLN A 47 15.96 0.55 18.73
CA GLN A 47 16.21 1.30 19.95
C GLN A 47 17.72 1.39 20.25
N GLU A 48 18.14 2.56 20.72
CA GLU A 48 19.50 2.80 21.22
C GLU A 48 19.49 2.83 22.74
N LEU A 49 20.11 1.83 23.36
CA LEU A 49 20.29 1.78 24.81
C LEU A 49 21.65 2.39 25.19
N SER A 50 21.63 3.49 25.93
CA SER A 50 22.85 4.07 26.52
C SER A 50 23.39 3.16 27.63
N ARG A 51 24.71 3.11 27.77
CA ARG A 51 25.37 2.24 28.75
C ARG A 51 25.55 2.87 30.13
N ASP A 52 25.42 4.20 30.26
CA ASP A 52 25.42 5.00 31.49
C ASP A 52 26.36 4.51 32.62
N LEU A 53 27.56 4.03 32.27
CA LEU A 53 28.58 3.54 33.20
C LEU A 53 29.22 4.72 33.93
N MET A 54 29.59 4.53 35.19
CA MET A 54 30.32 5.55 35.94
C MET A 54 31.83 5.42 35.63
N LEU A 55 32.37 6.39 34.88
CA LEU A 55 33.79 6.42 34.51
C LEU A 55 34.50 7.61 35.18
N PRO A 56 35.81 7.50 35.52
CA PRO A 56 36.59 8.59 36.10
C PRO A 56 36.95 9.70 35.10
N TYR A 57 36.38 9.67 33.89
CA TYR A 57 36.58 10.64 32.82
C TYR A 57 35.26 10.92 32.09
N MET A 58 35.16 12.11 31.49
CA MET A 58 33.99 12.55 30.73
C MET A 58 34.06 12.02 29.28
N GLY A 59 32.98 11.45 28.75
CA GLY A 59 32.89 10.98 27.37
C GLY A 59 31.63 10.15 27.08
N ASN A 60 31.24 10.03 25.81
CA ASN A 60 30.16 9.14 25.38
C ASN A 60 30.63 7.68 25.46
N GLN A 61 29.75 6.79 25.89
CA GLN A 61 30.08 5.40 26.25
C GLN A 61 29.57 4.37 25.23
N GLY A 62 29.02 4.89 24.13
CA GLY A 62 28.40 4.10 23.09
C GLY A 62 26.99 3.65 23.46
N VAL A 63 26.30 3.14 22.45
CA VAL A 63 24.92 2.67 22.53
C VAL A 63 24.87 1.21 22.10
N ILE A 64 23.91 0.46 22.65
CA ILE A 64 23.58 -0.90 22.20
C ILE A 64 22.31 -0.78 21.36
N LEU A 65 22.36 -1.27 20.12
CA LEU A 65 21.20 -1.33 19.24
C LEU A 65 20.38 -2.58 19.53
N THR A 66 19.08 -2.41 19.76
CA THR A 66 18.15 -3.50 20.08
C THR A 66 16.84 -3.35 19.31
N GLY A 67 16.16 -4.47 19.02
CA GLY A 67 14.87 -4.46 18.32
C GLY A 67 15.00 -3.92 16.90
N LEU A 68 15.89 -4.53 16.11
CA LEU A 68 16.21 -4.05 14.77
C LEU A 68 15.20 -4.53 13.75
N TYR A 69 14.65 -3.59 12.96
CA TYR A 69 13.78 -3.88 11.82
C TYR A 69 14.14 -2.96 10.64
N ALA A 70 13.60 -3.26 9.47
CA ALA A 70 13.74 -2.45 8.27
C ALA A 70 12.38 -1.87 7.85
N ARG A 71 12.40 -0.69 7.22
CA ARG A 71 11.23 -0.06 6.63
C ARG A 71 11.49 0.26 5.17
N LEU A 72 10.55 -0.08 4.29
CA LEU A 72 10.61 0.19 2.86
C LEU A 72 9.31 0.87 2.43
N VAL A 73 9.41 2.00 1.75
CA VAL A 73 8.26 2.75 1.23
C VAL A 73 8.43 3.02 -0.25
N PHE A 74 7.40 2.75 -1.04
CA PHE A 74 7.44 2.94 -2.49
C PHE A 74 6.04 3.00 -3.10
N ASP A 75 5.98 3.51 -4.32
CA ASP A 75 4.74 3.61 -5.08
C ASP A 75 4.73 2.57 -6.22
N VAL A 76 3.58 1.94 -6.46
CA VAL A 76 3.33 1.03 -7.58
C VAL A 76 2.17 1.57 -8.40
N GLU A 77 2.31 1.57 -9.71
CA GLU A 77 1.25 2.01 -10.63
C GLU A 77 0.10 0.98 -10.65
N ILE A 78 -1.14 1.47 -10.64
CA ILE A 78 -2.32 0.61 -10.59
C ILE A 78 -2.69 0.18 -12.00
N ALA A 79 -2.59 -1.13 -12.24
CA ALA A 79 -2.98 -1.78 -13.48
C ALA A 79 -3.32 -3.25 -13.16
N GLY A 80 -4.21 -3.85 -13.94
CA GLY A 80 -4.48 -5.27 -13.83
C GLY A 80 -3.34 -6.13 -14.41
N SER A 81 -3.51 -7.45 -14.34
CA SER A 81 -2.54 -8.44 -14.80
C SER A 81 -2.47 -8.59 -16.33
N GLY A 82 -3.46 -8.05 -17.05
CA GLY A 82 -3.64 -8.21 -18.49
C GLY A 82 -4.44 -9.46 -18.89
N THR A 83 -4.90 -10.28 -17.94
CA THR A 83 -5.76 -11.43 -18.18
C THR A 83 -6.73 -11.61 -17.02
N ALA A 84 -8.04 -11.67 -17.30
CA ALA A 84 -9.06 -11.85 -16.27
C ALA A 84 -8.80 -13.12 -15.45
N GLY A 85 -9.07 -13.07 -14.15
CA GLY A 85 -8.80 -14.19 -13.23
C GLY A 85 -7.31 -14.49 -13.00
N THR A 86 -6.38 -13.64 -13.45
CA THR A 86 -4.95 -13.75 -13.13
C THR A 86 -4.54 -12.67 -12.13
N ALA A 87 -3.83 -13.06 -11.07
CA ALA A 87 -3.35 -12.15 -10.04
C ALA A 87 -2.44 -11.04 -10.60
N PRO A 88 -2.63 -9.76 -10.22
CA PRO A 88 -1.71 -8.68 -10.55
C PRO A 88 -0.33 -8.88 -9.90
N LYS A 89 0.70 -8.21 -10.42
CA LYS A 89 2.07 -8.34 -9.92
C LYS A 89 2.30 -7.78 -8.51
N TYR A 90 1.41 -6.94 -8.01
CA TYR A 90 1.43 -6.43 -6.63
C TYR A 90 0.61 -7.29 -5.65
N ASP A 91 0.15 -8.48 -6.06
CA ASP A 91 -0.63 -9.40 -5.22
C ASP A 91 -0.01 -9.66 -3.84
N ALA A 92 1.27 -10.04 -3.82
CA ALA A 92 1.99 -10.36 -2.59
C ALA A 92 2.05 -9.16 -1.62
N LEU A 93 2.05 -7.92 -2.14
CA LEU A 93 2.05 -6.72 -1.31
C LEU A 93 0.67 -6.46 -0.71
N LEU A 94 -0.41 -6.64 -1.49
CA LEU A 94 -1.76 -6.54 -0.95
C LEU A 94 -2.00 -7.60 0.13
N ARG A 95 -1.56 -8.83 -0.09
CA ARG A 95 -1.70 -9.89 0.92
C ARG A 95 -0.92 -9.61 2.20
N ALA A 96 0.29 -9.06 2.08
CA ALA A 96 1.06 -8.56 3.22
C ALA A 96 0.38 -7.38 3.96
N CYS A 97 -0.60 -6.70 3.33
CA CYS A 97 -1.41 -5.65 3.95
C CYS A 97 -2.64 -6.19 4.70
N GLY A 98 -2.86 -7.50 4.79
CA GLY A 98 -4.08 -8.04 5.43
C GLY A 98 -5.24 -8.29 4.47
N PHE A 99 -4.98 -8.42 3.17
CA PHE A 99 -5.99 -8.89 2.21
C PHE A 99 -5.85 -10.40 1.95
N ALA A 100 -6.95 -11.14 1.93
CA ALA A 100 -7.01 -12.48 1.38
C ALA A 100 -7.46 -12.43 -0.08
N GLN A 101 -6.78 -13.21 -0.92
CA GLN A 101 -7.08 -13.32 -2.33
C GLN A 101 -8.09 -14.43 -2.60
N THR A 102 -9.14 -14.10 -3.35
CA THR A 102 -10.05 -15.07 -3.97
C THR A 102 -9.98 -14.95 -5.48
N ILE A 103 -9.57 -16.02 -6.18
CA ILE A 103 -9.49 -16.04 -7.64
C ILE A 103 -10.73 -16.76 -8.19
N THR A 104 -11.52 -16.04 -8.98
CA THR A 104 -12.53 -16.63 -9.86
C THR A 104 -11.91 -16.76 -11.25
N ALA A 105 -11.63 -18.00 -11.66
CA ALA A 105 -10.99 -18.30 -12.93
C ALA A 105 -11.67 -17.58 -14.11
N ASP A 106 -10.84 -17.02 -14.99
CA ASP A 106 -11.24 -16.27 -16.19
C ASP A 106 -12.18 -15.06 -15.92
N THR A 107 -12.37 -14.67 -14.66
CA THR A 107 -13.39 -13.67 -14.28
C THR A 107 -12.81 -12.54 -13.44
N SER A 108 -12.30 -12.83 -12.23
CA SER A 108 -11.88 -11.79 -11.29
C SER A 108 -10.90 -12.32 -10.25
N VAL A 109 -10.19 -11.38 -9.64
CA VAL A 109 -9.36 -11.57 -8.47
C VAL A 109 -9.82 -10.58 -7.43
N GLU A 110 -10.36 -11.08 -6.33
CA GLU A 110 -10.92 -10.29 -5.25
C GLU A 110 -9.98 -10.28 -4.05
N TYR A 111 -9.86 -9.13 -3.41
CA TYR A 111 -9.06 -8.88 -2.22
C TYR A 111 -9.98 -8.39 -1.11
N ASP A 112 -10.33 -9.32 -0.23
CA ASP A 112 -11.17 -9.09 0.94
C ASP A 112 -10.30 -8.99 2.18
N ILE A 113 -10.68 -8.19 3.16
CA ILE A 113 -9.89 -7.99 4.37
C ILE A 113 -9.96 -9.24 5.27
N VAL A 114 -8.82 -9.59 5.86
CA VAL A 114 -8.70 -10.63 6.88
C VAL A 114 -7.90 -10.13 8.08
N GLU A 115 -8.28 -10.59 9.26
CA GLU A 115 -7.62 -10.24 10.53
C GLU A 115 -6.86 -11.43 11.12
N ASP A 116 -7.39 -12.65 10.91
CA ASP A 116 -6.74 -13.89 11.27
C ASP A 116 -6.00 -14.49 10.07
N GLY A 117 -4.84 -15.09 10.31
CA GLY A 117 -4.06 -15.76 9.27
C GLY A 117 -3.50 -14.80 8.22
N VAL A 118 -3.25 -13.54 8.59
CA VAL A 118 -2.62 -12.57 7.70
C VAL A 118 -1.29 -13.09 7.20
N GLU A 119 -1.14 -13.11 5.88
CA GLU A 119 0.05 -13.61 5.24
C GLU A 119 1.18 -12.58 5.32
N SER A 120 2.41 -13.08 5.41
CA SER A 120 3.62 -12.27 5.47
C SER A 120 4.43 -12.46 4.20
N ALA A 121 5.31 -11.50 3.90
CA ALA A 121 6.18 -11.56 2.73
C ALA A 121 7.66 -11.45 3.11
N SER A 122 8.52 -12.03 2.29
CA SER A 122 9.95 -11.69 2.24
C SER A 122 10.18 -10.65 1.15
N ILE A 123 10.87 -9.57 1.49
CA ILE A 123 11.25 -8.51 0.55
C ILE A 123 12.76 -8.45 0.42
N TYR A 124 13.26 -8.50 -0.81
CA TYR A 124 14.65 -8.19 -1.12
C TYR A 124 14.74 -6.81 -1.76
N PHE A 125 15.40 -5.89 -1.06
CA PHE A 125 15.77 -4.58 -1.60
C PHE A 125 17.24 -4.56 -2.00
N LYS A 126 17.50 -4.51 -3.31
CA LYS A 126 18.85 -4.47 -3.87
C LYS A 126 19.21 -3.05 -4.26
N LEU A 127 20.33 -2.55 -3.73
CA LEU A 127 20.90 -1.26 -4.10
C LEU A 127 22.31 -1.51 -4.63
N ASP A 128 22.53 -1.34 -5.94
CA ASP A 128 23.81 -1.56 -6.67
C ASP A 128 24.83 -2.45 -5.94
N GLY A 129 24.57 -3.76 -5.92
CA GLY A 129 25.53 -4.73 -5.37
C GLY A 129 25.32 -5.16 -3.92
N VAL A 130 24.36 -4.58 -3.18
CA VAL A 130 24.03 -5.03 -1.81
C VAL A 130 22.55 -5.34 -1.71
N GLN A 131 22.24 -6.49 -1.14
CA GLN A 131 20.90 -6.95 -0.84
C GLN A 131 20.57 -6.69 0.62
N HIS A 132 19.43 -6.04 0.86
CA HIS A 132 18.79 -5.93 2.16
C HIS A 132 17.62 -6.91 2.17
N VAL A 133 17.61 -7.81 3.14
CA VAL A 133 16.56 -8.80 3.30
C VAL A 133 15.63 -8.36 4.42
N MET A 134 14.34 -8.37 4.14
CA MET A 134 13.27 -8.15 5.11
C MET A 134 12.43 -9.43 5.19
N LEU A 135 12.22 -9.95 6.39
CA LEU A 135 11.45 -11.16 6.66
C LEU A 135 10.20 -10.84 7.48
N GLY A 136 9.17 -11.68 7.41
CA GLY A 136 7.94 -11.49 8.19
C GLY A 136 7.27 -10.15 7.92
N VAL A 137 7.33 -9.67 6.67
CA VAL A 137 6.89 -8.33 6.31
C VAL A 137 5.37 -8.24 6.37
N HIS A 138 4.89 -7.23 7.10
CA HIS A 138 3.54 -6.69 6.96
C HIS A 138 3.59 -5.26 6.42
N ALA A 139 2.50 -4.83 5.79
CA ALA A 139 2.45 -3.56 5.11
C ALA A 139 1.13 -2.80 5.32
N SER A 140 1.14 -1.52 5.00
CA SER A 140 -0.05 -0.70 4.80
C SER A 140 -0.06 -0.18 3.36
N VAL A 141 -1.26 -0.02 2.79
CA VAL A 141 -1.46 0.49 1.44
C VAL A 141 -2.34 1.73 1.45
N ALA A 142 -1.90 2.75 0.74
CA ALA A 142 -2.70 3.93 0.42
C ALA A 142 -2.88 4.03 -1.11
N LEU A 143 -4.08 4.38 -1.54
CA LEU A 143 -4.51 4.56 -2.91
C LEU A 143 -4.62 6.05 -3.22
N THR A 144 -4.11 6.47 -4.37
CA THR A 144 -4.32 7.83 -4.90
C THR A 144 -4.80 7.78 -6.34
N LEU A 145 -5.96 8.38 -6.58
CA LEU A 145 -6.66 8.44 -7.86
C LEU A 145 -6.95 9.90 -8.19
N ASP A 146 -6.04 10.57 -8.89
CA ASP A 146 -6.21 11.96 -9.32
C ASP A 146 -6.54 12.03 -10.80
N VAL A 147 -7.51 12.88 -11.18
CA VAL A 147 -7.86 13.12 -12.58
C VAL A 147 -6.63 13.55 -13.38
N THR A 148 -6.52 13.04 -14.61
CA THR A 148 -5.38 13.21 -15.55
C THR A 148 -4.04 12.65 -15.07
N SER A 149 -4.01 11.91 -13.98
CA SER A 149 -2.80 11.26 -13.46
C SER A 149 -2.86 9.72 -13.60
N VAL A 150 -1.70 9.10 -13.48
CA VAL A 150 -1.59 7.63 -13.37
C VAL A 150 -1.92 7.24 -11.92
N PRO A 151 -2.90 6.35 -11.71
CA PRO A 151 -3.29 5.90 -10.37
C PRO A 151 -2.15 5.10 -9.71
N ARG A 152 -1.96 5.27 -8.39
CA ARG A 152 -0.86 4.65 -7.65
C ARG A 152 -1.29 4.09 -6.30
N TYR A 153 -0.72 2.94 -5.95
CA TYR A 153 -0.65 2.45 -4.58
C TYR A 153 0.67 2.92 -3.96
N ARG A 154 0.63 3.42 -2.74
CA ARG A 154 1.80 3.66 -1.91
C ARG A 154 1.83 2.61 -0.81
N PHE A 155 2.86 1.77 -0.84
CA PHE A 155 3.07 0.74 0.15
C PHE A 155 4.08 1.22 1.20
N THR A 156 3.74 1.02 2.47
CA THR A 156 4.66 1.15 3.60
C THR A 156 4.84 -0.24 4.19
N CYS A 157 6.04 -0.81 4.03
CA CYS A 157 6.38 -2.16 4.46
C CYS A 157 7.33 -2.11 5.67
N VAL A 158 7.06 -2.93 6.68
CA VAL A 158 7.91 -3.10 7.85
C VAL A 158 8.21 -4.59 7.99
N GLY A 159 9.49 -4.94 8.13
CA GLY A 159 9.97 -6.32 8.19
C GLY A 159 11.12 -6.51 9.17
N LEU A 160 11.26 -7.72 9.70
CA LEU A 160 12.39 -8.10 10.54
C LEU A 160 13.66 -8.01 9.70
N LEU A 161 14.74 -7.57 10.33
CA LEU A 161 16.02 -7.38 9.65
C LEU A 161 16.66 -8.74 9.35
N GLY A 162 16.67 -9.12 8.07
CA GLY A 162 17.43 -10.26 7.58
C GLY A 162 18.91 -9.94 7.37
N THR A 163 19.66 -10.93 6.89
CA THR A 163 21.10 -10.72 6.61
C THR A 163 21.27 -9.76 5.43
N ILE A 164 21.96 -8.65 5.67
CA ILE A 164 22.43 -7.75 4.62
C ILE A 164 23.74 -8.32 4.05
N SER A 165 23.78 -8.54 2.75
CA SER A 165 24.95 -9.14 2.08
C SER A 165 25.26 -8.46 0.76
N ASP A 166 26.52 -8.58 0.34
CA ASP A 166 26.91 -8.23 -1.01
C ASP A 166 26.32 -9.25 -2.00
N ASP A 167 25.64 -8.74 -3.02
CA ASP A 167 25.15 -9.50 -4.17
C ASP A 167 25.42 -8.70 -5.44
N ALA A 168 26.50 -9.07 -6.12
CA ALA A 168 26.94 -8.41 -7.35
C ALA A 168 25.92 -8.53 -8.50
N ALA A 169 24.97 -9.48 -8.44
CA ALA A 169 23.97 -9.70 -9.48
C ALA A 169 22.70 -8.88 -9.23
N MET A 170 22.52 -7.84 -10.04
CA MET A 170 21.21 -7.19 -10.17
C MET A 170 20.23 -8.14 -10.88
N PRO A 171 18.99 -8.27 -10.41
CA PRO A 171 18.00 -9.16 -11.01
C PRO A 171 17.70 -8.72 -12.44
N ALA A 172 17.45 -9.68 -13.32
CA ALA A 172 17.04 -9.40 -14.69
C ALA A 172 15.66 -8.70 -14.68
N VAL A 173 15.54 -7.57 -15.39
CA VAL A 173 14.28 -6.84 -15.47
C VAL A 173 13.34 -7.57 -16.42
N THR A 174 12.19 -8.00 -15.91
CA THR A 174 11.06 -8.47 -16.72
C THR A 174 9.85 -7.55 -16.52
N LYS A 175 9.13 -7.27 -17.60
CA LYS A 175 7.85 -6.56 -17.57
C LYS A 175 6.67 -7.50 -17.84
N ALA A 176 6.92 -8.81 -17.87
CA ALA A 176 5.86 -9.80 -18.06
C ALA A 176 4.82 -9.69 -16.93
N GLY A 177 3.54 -9.59 -17.28
CA GLY A 177 2.44 -9.41 -16.33
C GLY A 177 2.28 -7.97 -15.80
N TRP A 178 3.10 -7.01 -16.25
CA TRP A 178 2.90 -5.58 -15.99
C TRP A 178 2.20 -4.93 -17.18
N MET A 179 0.98 -4.45 -16.96
CA MET A 179 0.26 -3.67 -17.96
C MET A 179 0.63 -2.19 -17.86
N LYS A 180 0.61 -1.49 -19.00
CA LYS A 180 0.76 -0.03 -18.99
C LYS A 180 -0.49 0.56 -18.32
N PRO A 181 -0.35 1.34 -17.23
CA PRO A 181 -1.49 1.92 -16.56
C PRO A 181 -2.19 2.94 -17.45
N VAL A 182 -3.49 3.09 -17.23
CA VAL A 182 -4.32 4.07 -17.92
C VAL A 182 -4.51 5.28 -17.01
N ALA A 183 -4.62 6.48 -17.59
CA ALA A 183 -4.84 7.69 -16.80
C ALA A 183 -6.29 7.77 -16.31
N VAL A 184 -6.49 8.28 -15.08
CA VAL A 184 -7.83 8.55 -14.53
C VAL A 184 -8.49 9.64 -15.36
N THR A 185 -9.54 9.28 -16.08
CA THR A 185 -10.24 10.13 -17.05
C THR A 185 -11.69 9.68 -17.13
N LYS A 186 -12.59 10.53 -17.62
CA LYS A 186 -14.02 10.19 -17.77
C LYS A 186 -14.26 8.89 -18.54
N ASP A 187 -13.44 8.64 -19.57
CA ASP A 187 -13.60 7.45 -20.43
C ASP A 187 -13.11 6.17 -19.77
N ASN A 188 -12.27 6.28 -18.74
CA ASN A 188 -11.61 5.15 -18.09
C ASN A 188 -11.98 5.00 -16.61
N SER A 189 -12.77 5.89 -16.03
CA SER A 189 -13.07 5.89 -14.60
C SER A 189 -14.50 6.32 -14.30
N VAL A 190 -15.16 5.58 -13.41
CA VAL A 190 -16.49 5.92 -12.89
C VAL A 190 -16.47 5.80 -11.38
N MET A 191 -16.91 6.86 -10.69
CA MET A 191 -17.09 6.87 -9.24
C MET A 191 -18.57 7.01 -8.89
N THR A 192 -19.04 6.24 -7.92
CA THR A 192 -20.34 6.40 -7.28
C THR A 192 -20.15 6.52 -5.78
N LEU A 193 -20.81 7.49 -5.16
CA LEU A 193 -20.72 7.75 -3.73
C LEU A 193 -22.12 8.09 -3.19
N HIS A 194 -22.59 7.35 -2.19
CA HIS A 194 -23.96 7.40 -1.68
C HIS A 194 -25.03 7.30 -2.79
N GLY A 195 -24.76 6.47 -3.80
CA GLY A 195 -25.65 6.26 -4.96
C GLY A 195 -25.62 7.36 -6.01
N TRP A 196 -24.85 8.44 -5.82
CA TRP A 196 -24.66 9.48 -6.82
C TRP A 196 -23.43 9.18 -7.69
N THR A 197 -23.59 9.19 -9.01
CA THR A 197 -22.46 9.13 -9.96
C THR A 197 -21.68 10.44 -9.91
N ALA A 198 -20.52 10.39 -9.28
CA ALA A 198 -19.77 11.58 -8.92
C ALA A 198 -18.97 12.14 -10.10
N THR A 199 -18.98 13.46 -10.22
CA THR A 199 -17.95 14.20 -10.98
C THR A 199 -16.83 14.54 -10.00
N GLY A 200 -15.85 13.63 -9.86
CA GLY A 200 -14.74 13.75 -8.91
C GLY A 200 -13.46 14.26 -9.56
N ASP A 201 -12.70 15.06 -8.82
CA ASP A 201 -11.34 15.49 -9.16
C ASP A 201 -10.29 14.52 -8.60
N SER A 202 -10.54 13.97 -7.41
CA SER A 202 -9.67 12.98 -6.78
C SER A 202 -10.39 12.07 -5.79
N LEU A 203 -9.80 10.89 -5.59
CA LEU A 203 -10.13 9.96 -4.51
C LEU A 203 -8.83 9.42 -3.91
N SER A 204 -8.64 9.64 -2.61
CA SER A 204 -7.56 9.02 -1.83
C SER A 204 -8.14 8.13 -0.75
N ILE A 205 -7.60 6.94 -0.57
CA ILE A 205 -8.00 6.00 0.47
C ILE A 205 -6.75 5.45 1.12
N ASP A 206 -6.69 5.44 2.45
CA ASP A 206 -5.62 4.83 3.23
C ASP A 206 -6.24 3.70 4.06
N LEU A 207 -5.67 2.49 3.94
CA LEU A 207 -6.08 1.35 4.77
C LEU A 207 -5.81 1.62 6.25
N GLY A 208 -4.78 2.43 6.56
CA GLY A 208 -4.49 2.86 7.93
C GLY A 208 -4.07 1.71 8.85
N ASN A 209 -3.36 0.71 8.33
CA ASN A 209 -2.79 -0.35 9.17
C ASN A 209 -1.71 0.19 10.10
N GLU A 210 -1.83 -0.12 11.40
CA GLU A 210 -0.77 0.12 12.38
C GLU A 210 0.20 -1.07 12.39
N LEU A 211 1.41 -0.86 11.83
CA LEU A 211 2.47 -1.86 11.78
C LEU A 211 3.31 -1.79 13.05
N THR A 212 3.15 -2.76 13.95
CA THR A 212 3.79 -2.77 15.27
C THR A 212 4.90 -3.83 15.35
N PRO A 213 6.19 -3.43 15.33
CA PRO A 213 7.31 -4.32 15.64
C PRO A 213 7.32 -4.68 17.12
N ARG A 214 7.41 -5.96 17.43
CA ARG A 214 7.51 -6.49 18.79
C ARG A 214 8.72 -7.42 18.92
N PHE A 215 9.51 -7.16 19.96
CA PHE A 215 10.72 -7.91 20.28
C PHE A 215 10.70 -8.43 21.74
N PRO A 216 9.67 -9.20 22.16
CA PRO A 216 9.69 -9.86 23.46
C PRO A 216 10.80 -10.91 23.56
N PHE A 217 11.12 -11.35 24.78
CA PHE A 217 12.04 -12.47 24.95
C PHE A 217 11.39 -13.76 24.41
N GLY A 218 12.10 -14.45 23.51
CA GLY A 218 11.68 -15.75 22.97
C GLY A 218 10.88 -15.70 21.66
N ASP A 219 10.49 -14.52 21.18
CA ASP A 219 9.86 -14.36 19.87
C ASP A 219 10.05 -12.94 19.34
N GLU A 220 10.17 -12.77 18.03
CA GLU A 220 10.27 -11.47 17.37
C GLU A 220 9.36 -11.46 16.16
N TYR A 221 8.47 -10.47 16.08
CA TYR A 221 7.47 -10.41 15.03
C TYR A 221 6.98 -8.98 14.82
N ILE A 222 6.40 -8.77 13.66
CA ILE A 222 5.68 -7.57 13.26
C ILE A 222 4.25 -8.03 13.07
N LEU A 223 3.30 -7.29 13.63
CA LEU A 223 1.88 -7.54 13.41
C LEU A 223 1.19 -6.26 12.93
N ILE A 224 0.02 -6.43 12.32
CA ILE A 224 -0.94 -5.35 12.12
C ILE A 224 -1.78 -5.27 13.40
N SER A 225 -1.54 -4.27 14.25
CA SER A 225 -2.18 -4.17 15.58
C SER A 225 -3.56 -3.52 15.55
N ASP A 226 -3.78 -2.65 14.58
CA ASP A 226 -5.03 -1.93 14.36
C ASP A 226 -5.17 -1.59 12.87
N ARG A 227 -6.39 -1.31 12.43
CA ARG A 227 -6.71 -0.86 11.08
C ARG A 227 -7.83 0.18 11.17
N SER A 228 -7.59 1.34 10.56
CA SER A 228 -8.62 2.37 10.42
C SER A 228 -8.62 2.92 9.02
N VAL A 229 -9.54 2.40 8.20
CA VAL A 229 -9.66 2.81 6.80
C VAL A 229 -10.26 4.21 6.73
N SER A 230 -9.53 5.12 6.08
CA SER A 230 -9.92 6.52 5.92
C SER A 230 -9.71 6.98 4.50
N GLY A 231 -10.39 8.06 4.11
CA GLY A 231 -10.19 8.59 2.77
C GLY A 231 -10.65 10.03 2.62
N THR A 232 -10.46 10.55 1.41
CA THR A 232 -10.96 11.86 1.01
C THR A 232 -11.36 11.79 -0.45
N ALA A 233 -12.59 12.23 -0.75
CA ALA A 233 -13.05 12.43 -2.11
C ALA A 233 -13.21 13.94 -2.37
N VAL A 234 -12.67 14.41 -3.49
CA VAL A 234 -12.91 15.78 -3.97
C VAL A 234 -13.88 15.71 -5.13
N VAL A 235 -15.05 16.33 -4.99
CA VAL A 235 -16.13 16.29 -6.00
C VAL A 235 -16.61 17.69 -6.36
N GLU A 236 -17.08 17.87 -7.59
CA GLU A 236 -17.67 19.13 -8.04
C GLU A 236 -18.93 19.45 -7.22
N ALA A 237 -19.08 20.71 -6.78
CA ALA A 237 -20.26 21.13 -6.06
C ALA A 237 -21.48 21.19 -6.99
N ARG A 238 -22.43 20.27 -6.79
CA ARG A 238 -23.73 20.26 -7.48
C ARG A 238 -24.81 20.95 -6.63
N PRO A 239 -25.93 21.36 -7.26
CA PRO A 239 -27.07 21.89 -6.51
C PRO A 239 -27.54 20.92 -5.43
N LEU A 240 -27.96 21.45 -4.26
CA LEU A 240 -28.41 20.64 -3.12
C LEU A 240 -29.63 19.75 -3.44
N SER A 241 -30.40 20.09 -4.48
CA SER A 241 -31.51 19.25 -4.97
C SER A 241 -31.06 17.99 -5.70
N VAL A 242 -29.78 17.92 -6.12
CA VAL A 242 -29.18 16.73 -6.72
C VAL A 242 -28.55 15.86 -5.62
N ILE A 243 -27.69 16.46 -4.80
CA ILE A 243 -27.08 15.81 -3.65
C ILE A 243 -26.77 16.85 -2.57
N ASN A 244 -27.20 16.57 -1.34
CA ASN A 244 -26.94 17.43 -0.20
C ASN A 244 -25.95 16.78 0.77
N TRP A 245 -24.65 17.01 0.54
CA TRP A 245 -23.58 16.51 1.39
C TRP A 245 -23.65 16.99 2.84
N PHE A 246 -24.21 18.18 3.08
CA PHE A 246 -24.34 18.72 4.43
C PHE A 246 -25.38 17.97 5.25
N ASP A 247 -26.51 17.60 4.64
CA ASP A 247 -27.53 16.81 5.32
C ASP A 247 -27.03 15.38 5.56
N ILE A 248 -26.38 14.76 4.56
CA ILE A 248 -25.77 13.41 4.68
C ILE A 248 -24.77 13.38 5.85
N ALA A 249 -23.82 14.33 5.88
CA ALA A 249 -22.81 14.42 6.93
C ALA A 249 -23.42 14.76 8.30
N LYS A 250 -24.47 15.58 8.35
CA LYS A 250 -25.15 15.91 9.62
C LYS A 250 -25.94 14.72 10.18
N SER A 251 -26.50 13.89 9.32
CA SER A 251 -27.23 12.70 9.74
C SER A 251 -26.34 11.51 10.10
N GLY A 252 -25.06 11.54 9.73
CA GLY A 252 -24.18 10.37 9.79
C GLY A 252 -24.71 9.21 8.94
N ALA A 253 -25.29 9.54 7.78
CA ALA A 253 -25.86 8.51 6.91
C ALA A 253 -24.74 7.70 6.28
N LEU A 254 -24.88 6.37 6.31
CA LEU A 254 -23.98 5.44 5.65
C LEU A 254 -24.44 5.22 4.20
N GLY A 255 -23.50 5.09 3.28
CA GLY A 255 -23.80 4.73 1.90
C GLY A 255 -22.60 4.19 1.15
N PRO A 256 -22.84 3.55 0.00
CA PRO A 256 -21.78 2.83 -0.70
C PRO A 256 -20.85 3.79 -1.45
N LEU A 257 -19.58 3.38 -1.53
CA LEU A 257 -18.58 3.89 -2.46
C LEU A 257 -18.23 2.78 -3.46
N SER A 258 -18.24 3.11 -4.75
CA SER A 258 -17.64 2.26 -5.79
C SER A 258 -16.84 3.14 -6.75
N PHE A 259 -15.60 2.75 -7.01
CA PHE A 259 -14.75 3.35 -8.02
C PHE A 259 -14.26 2.26 -8.97
N VAL A 260 -14.62 2.37 -10.24
CA VAL A 260 -14.20 1.44 -11.30
C VAL A 260 -13.23 2.16 -12.22
N HIS A 261 -12.05 1.60 -12.43
CA HIS A 261 -11.03 2.12 -13.35
C HIS A 261 -10.59 1.07 -14.36
N GLY A 262 -10.52 1.46 -15.63
CA GLY A 262 -10.22 0.59 -16.75
C GLY A 262 -11.47 0.21 -17.54
N THR A 263 -11.25 -0.22 -18.79
CA THR A 263 -12.33 -0.58 -19.74
C THR A 263 -12.12 -1.94 -20.41
N THR A 264 -10.92 -2.52 -20.27
CA THR A 264 -10.53 -3.80 -20.89
C THR A 264 -10.43 -4.86 -19.79
N GLU A 265 -11.09 -5.99 -19.98
CA GLU A 265 -10.94 -7.15 -19.09
C GLU A 265 -9.47 -7.54 -18.93
N GLY A 266 -9.11 -7.97 -17.73
CA GLY A 266 -7.76 -8.17 -17.24
C GLY A 266 -7.05 -6.89 -16.78
N ASN A 267 -7.66 -5.71 -16.97
CA ASN A 267 -7.08 -4.41 -16.62
C ASN A 267 -8.08 -3.46 -15.95
N ILE A 268 -9.20 -3.98 -15.42
CA ILE A 268 -10.14 -3.21 -14.63
C ILE A 268 -9.78 -3.40 -13.16
N VAL A 269 -9.59 -2.28 -12.45
CA VAL A 269 -9.41 -2.26 -10.99
C VAL A 269 -10.60 -1.53 -10.40
N GLU A 270 -11.29 -2.21 -9.49
CA GLU A 270 -12.48 -1.74 -8.82
C GLU A 270 -12.23 -1.68 -7.31
N VAL A 271 -12.71 -0.62 -6.69
CA VAL A 271 -12.63 -0.38 -5.26
C VAL A 271 -14.04 -0.17 -4.75
N THR A 272 -14.44 -0.96 -3.76
CA THR A 272 -15.80 -0.93 -3.21
C THR A 272 -15.77 -0.88 -1.70
N ALA A 273 -16.70 -0.12 -1.14
CA ALA A 273 -17.02 -0.12 0.28
C ALA A 273 -18.54 0.02 0.44
N PRO A 274 -19.22 -0.86 1.19
CA PRO A 274 -20.68 -0.89 1.30
C PRO A 274 -21.23 0.24 2.16
N ALA A 275 -20.51 0.61 3.23
CA ALA A 275 -20.93 1.63 4.19
C ALA A 275 -19.81 2.64 4.46
N VAL A 276 -19.93 3.82 3.88
CA VAL A 276 -19.05 4.96 4.09
C VAL A 276 -19.84 6.09 4.75
N GLU A 277 -19.28 6.69 5.79
CA GLU A 277 -19.78 7.91 6.41
C GLU A 277 -19.01 9.12 5.87
N ILE A 278 -19.72 10.22 5.66
CA ILE A 278 -19.12 11.49 5.23
C ILE A 278 -18.85 12.35 6.46
N GLY A 279 -17.58 12.67 6.69
CA GLY A 279 -17.15 13.64 7.69
C GLY A 279 -17.54 15.07 7.30
N ARG A 280 -17.00 16.07 8.01
CA ARG A 280 -17.36 17.47 7.78
C ARG A 280 -16.95 17.94 6.37
N PRO A 281 -17.91 18.24 5.46
CA PRO A 281 -17.57 18.72 4.12
C PRO A 281 -16.90 20.09 4.20
N THR A 282 -15.89 20.31 3.36
CA THR A 282 -15.22 21.61 3.23
C THR A 282 -15.28 22.11 1.79
N TYR A 283 -15.29 23.44 1.62
CA TYR A 283 -15.27 24.06 0.30
C TYR A 283 -13.84 24.09 -0.23
N GLY A 284 -13.68 23.74 -1.50
CA GLY A 284 -12.45 23.88 -2.28
C GLY A 284 -12.72 24.59 -3.61
N GLN A 285 -11.66 24.76 -4.40
CA GLN A 285 -11.78 25.19 -5.78
C GLN A 285 -10.75 24.49 -6.66
N THR A 286 -11.19 24.07 -7.85
CA THR A 286 -10.32 23.59 -8.92
C THR A 286 -10.65 24.39 -10.17
N SER A 287 -9.67 25.05 -10.78
CA SER A 287 -9.89 25.84 -12.01
C SER A 287 -11.03 26.87 -11.90
N ASN A 288 -11.18 27.51 -10.73
CA ASN A 288 -12.25 28.46 -10.41
C ASN A 288 -13.67 27.88 -10.42
N VAL A 289 -13.80 26.54 -10.32
CA VAL A 289 -15.05 25.81 -10.09
C VAL A 289 -15.07 25.34 -8.63
N THR A 290 -16.20 25.53 -7.95
CA THR A 290 -16.36 25.12 -6.55
C THR A 290 -16.39 23.60 -6.42
N THR A 291 -15.60 23.08 -5.50
CA THR A 291 -15.56 21.66 -5.16
C THR A 291 -15.88 21.45 -3.69
N TYR A 292 -16.31 20.24 -3.34
CA TYR A 292 -16.41 19.75 -1.97
C TYR A 292 -15.27 18.76 -1.73
N SER A 293 -14.51 18.99 -0.66
CA SER A 293 -13.66 17.96 -0.08
C SER A 293 -14.45 17.24 1.01
N LEU A 294 -14.64 15.94 0.80
CA LEU A 294 -15.45 15.05 1.62
C LEU A 294 -14.51 14.06 2.32
N PRO A 295 -14.25 14.22 3.63
CA PRO A 295 -13.59 13.19 4.42
C PRO A 295 -14.47 11.94 4.45
N LEU A 296 -13.89 10.78 4.19
CA LEU A 296 -14.57 9.49 4.16
C LEU A 296 -14.11 8.65 5.36
N ALA A 297 -15.06 8.14 6.13
CA ALA A 297 -14.82 7.13 7.15
C ALA A 297 -15.49 5.83 6.70
N PHE A 298 -14.69 4.77 6.56
CA PHE A 298 -15.18 3.48 6.09
C PHE A 298 -15.61 2.67 7.30
N THR A 299 -16.82 2.12 7.24
CA THR A 299 -17.40 1.34 8.33
C THR A 299 -17.80 -0.04 7.79
N PRO A 300 -17.64 -1.10 8.59
CA PRO A 300 -18.15 -2.41 8.21
C PRO A 300 -19.69 -2.40 8.22
N ASP A 301 -20.30 -3.08 7.24
CA ASP A 301 -21.74 -3.34 7.19
C ASP A 301 -22.01 -4.77 7.69
N ALA A 302 -21.28 -5.74 7.14
CA ALA A 302 -21.37 -7.16 7.47
C ALA A 302 -19.98 -7.80 7.70
N GLY A 303 -19.36 -7.49 8.84
CA GLY A 303 -18.12 -8.13 9.28
C GLY A 303 -16.87 -7.36 8.84
N LEU A 304 -16.07 -7.97 7.96
CA LEU A 304 -14.78 -7.42 7.48
C LEU A 304 -14.89 -6.84 6.06
N ASP A 305 -16.05 -6.26 5.74
CA ASP A 305 -16.39 -5.76 4.40
C ASP A 305 -16.19 -4.24 4.26
N ASP A 306 -15.44 -3.62 5.17
CA ASP A 306 -15.17 -2.19 5.22
C ASP A 306 -14.50 -1.67 3.93
N PHE A 307 -13.69 -2.49 3.28
CA PHE A 307 -13.01 -2.13 2.04
C PHE A 307 -12.60 -3.36 1.21
N LYS A 308 -12.86 -3.32 -0.10
CA LYS A 308 -12.53 -4.40 -1.03
C LYS A 308 -11.90 -3.86 -2.32
N ILE A 309 -10.89 -4.57 -2.81
CA ILE A 309 -10.29 -4.33 -4.13
C ILE A 309 -10.62 -5.53 -5.02
N THR A 310 -11.06 -5.28 -6.25
CA THR A 310 -11.31 -6.31 -7.25
C THR A 310 -10.53 -5.98 -8.53
N VAL A 311 -9.84 -6.97 -9.08
CA VAL A 311 -9.15 -6.87 -10.37
C VAL A 311 -9.81 -7.82 -11.35
N ARG A 312 -10.28 -7.33 -12.49
CA ARG A 312 -10.95 -8.13 -13.50
C ARG A 312 -10.54 -7.79 -14.92
#